data_AF-A0A6P1T2H7-F1
#
_entry.id   AF-A0A6P1T2H7-F1
#
_cell.length_a   1.000
_cell.length_b   1.000
_cell.length_c   1.000
_cell.angle_alpha   90.00
_cell.angle_beta   90.00
_cell.angle_gamma   90.00
#
_symmetry.space_group_name_H-M   'P 1'
#
loop_
_entity.id
_entity.type
_entity.pdbx_description
1 polymer ?
#
loop_
_entity_poly.entity_id
_entity_poly.type
_entity_poly.pdbx_seq_one_letter_code
_entity_poly.pdbx_strand_id
1 'polypeptide(L)'
;MAKVSIEELRVRRTLAKERQAQLEHRAGPSQRVRWDDHWRHVYAQHPYLLGAPDERIDERFCNVFQNVMELGDNGKIQLVSLHANPEFMEAFTHLLEEYAFRTGGRPPPNLIKCAGAPIKKYFENGTPIGVRMFEGYEAPSRPILVKYGKRRYLEPMLQKGELRLANAGLYNDSGFLDAVRDDETRRTFFLPTYHERLEGKTHLEFQGKKQAYDDDDVVLPLVFGDYYLFSLCESIHHRMPTDFDADAAIVIHNPELFKQRLIGTFLAQRPDFVPAAGRVIYYDPYRDYTKFREPMLAKHFGYAYQKEVRVVMRPKRQSFLPLEPIFLNIGSMSDYAEMVAV
;
A
#
# COMPACT_ATOMS: atom_id res chain seq x y z
N MET A 1 -17.03 15.49 -1.64
CA MET A 1 -16.11 15.87 -0.55
C MET A 1 -16.59 17.14 0.11
N ALA A 2 -17.18 16.99 1.30
CA ALA A 2 -17.44 18.13 2.18
C ALA A 2 -16.11 18.74 2.65
N LYS A 3 -15.93 20.05 2.47
CA LYS A 3 -14.74 20.78 2.87
C LYS A 3 -14.76 21.04 4.39
N VAL A 4 -13.60 21.10 5.04
CA VAL A 4 -13.52 21.42 6.48
C VAL A 4 -13.61 22.93 6.64
N SER A 5 -14.48 23.46 7.50
CA SER A 5 -14.56 24.91 7.74
C SER A 5 -13.41 25.43 8.61
N ILE A 6 -13.14 26.74 8.55
CA ILE A 6 -12.16 27.39 9.44
C ILE A 6 -12.53 27.25 10.92
N GLU A 7 -13.83 27.25 11.25
CA GLU A 7 -14.28 27.12 12.64
C GLU A 7 -14.02 25.71 13.18
N GLU A 8 -14.30 24.68 12.38
CA GLU A 8 -13.94 23.30 12.73
C GLU A 8 -12.43 23.15 12.91
N LEU A 9 -11.62 23.76 12.03
CA LEU A 9 -10.17 23.77 12.18
C LEU A 9 -9.70 24.40 13.50
N ARG A 10 -10.30 25.51 13.92
CA ARG A 10 -9.97 26.17 15.20
C ARG A 10 -10.32 25.30 16.40
N VAL A 11 -11.50 24.67 16.39
CA VAL A 11 -11.92 23.75 17.46
C VAL A 11 -10.94 22.58 17.55
N ARG A 12 -10.68 21.90 16.43
CA ARG A 12 -9.76 20.76 16.39
C ARG A 12 -8.34 21.15 16.80
N ARG A 13 -7.85 22.32 16.39
CA ARG A 13 -6.51 22.83 16.78
C ARG A 13 -6.41 23.10 18.27
N THR A 14 -7.47 23.62 18.88
CA THR A 14 -7.53 23.84 20.34
C THR A 14 -7.43 22.51 21.07
N LEU A 15 -8.24 21.51 20.67
CA LEU A 15 -8.19 20.17 21.24
C LEU A 15 -6.80 19.51 21.09
N ALA A 16 -6.15 19.67 19.94
CA ALA A 16 -4.79 19.16 19.71
C ALA A 16 -3.77 19.81 20.67
N LYS A 17 -3.86 21.12 20.93
CA LYS A 17 -2.98 21.81 21.88
C LYS A 17 -3.21 21.36 23.33
N GLU A 18 -4.47 21.23 23.74
CA GLU A 18 -4.81 20.71 25.07
C GLU A 18 -4.27 19.29 25.25
N ARG A 19 -4.43 18.46 24.23
CA ARG A 19 -3.92 17.09 24.20
C ARG A 19 -2.40 17.04 24.29
N GLN A 20 -1.70 17.91 23.56
CA GLN A 20 -0.25 18.05 23.65
C GLN A 20 0.19 18.37 25.08
N ALA A 21 -0.41 19.38 25.72
CA ALA A 21 -0.08 19.80 27.07
C ALA A 21 -0.34 18.68 28.11
N GLN A 22 -1.43 17.91 27.95
CA GLN A 22 -1.72 16.75 28.79
C GLN A 22 -0.63 15.66 28.69
N LEU A 23 -0.18 15.36 27.47
CA LEU A 23 0.87 14.36 27.23
C LEU A 23 2.22 14.81 27.81
N GLU A 24 2.56 16.09 27.67
CA GLU A 24 3.78 16.69 28.23
C GLU A 24 3.78 16.65 29.77
N HIS A 25 2.64 17.00 30.40
CA HIS A 25 2.48 16.88 31.85
C HIS A 25 2.62 15.43 32.33
N ARG A 26 2.09 14.47 31.57
CA ARG A 26 2.13 13.04 31.92
C ARG A 26 3.52 12.42 31.78
N ALA A 27 4.33 12.90 30.83
CA ALA A 27 5.65 12.34 30.56
C ALA A 27 6.65 12.53 31.72
N GLY A 28 6.53 13.62 32.49
CA GLY A 28 7.42 13.93 33.62
C GLY A 28 8.92 14.04 33.24
N PRO A 29 9.80 14.47 34.16
CA PRO A 29 11.23 14.69 33.84
C PRO A 29 12.09 13.42 33.76
N SER A 30 11.58 12.22 34.12
CA SER A 30 12.43 11.02 34.27
C SER A 30 11.81 9.68 33.88
N GLN A 31 10.68 9.66 33.16
CA GLN A 31 10.07 8.39 32.72
C GLN A 31 10.37 8.08 31.26
N ARG A 32 10.67 6.80 30.98
CA ARG A 32 10.65 6.26 29.61
C ARG A 32 9.22 6.37 29.08
N VAL A 33 9.01 7.28 28.13
CA VAL A 33 7.72 7.47 27.45
C VAL A 33 7.41 6.21 26.65
N ARG A 34 6.18 5.69 26.78
CA ARG A 34 5.73 4.56 25.96
C ARG A 34 5.67 4.97 24.49
N TRP A 35 5.94 4.04 23.57
CA TRP A 35 5.90 4.30 22.13
C TRP A 35 4.58 4.92 21.67
N ASP A 36 3.45 4.43 22.20
CA ASP A 36 2.13 4.96 21.86
C ASP A 36 1.92 6.39 22.37
N ASP A 37 2.38 6.72 23.59
CA ASP A 37 2.31 8.10 24.10
C ASP A 37 3.23 9.04 23.30
N HIS A 38 4.40 8.56 22.84
CA HIS A 38 5.30 9.32 21.97
C HIS A 38 4.64 9.64 20.62
N TRP A 39 4.05 8.67 19.93
CA TRP A 39 3.36 8.92 18.66
C TRP A 39 2.15 9.84 18.81
N ARG A 40 1.37 9.70 19.88
CA ARG A 40 0.27 10.64 20.18
C ARG A 40 0.79 12.06 20.35
N HIS A 41 1.92 12.23 21.04
CA HIS A 41 2.54 13.54 21.26
C HIS A 41 3.05 14.15 19.95
N VAL A 42 3.77 13.36 19.13
CA VAL A 42 4.23 13.78 17.79
C VAL A 42 3.06 14.28 16.94
N TYR A 43 1.93 13.55 16.94
CA TYR A 43 0.74 13.95 16.20
C TYR A 43 0.09 15.22 16.76
N ALA A 44 -0.08 15.33 18.08
CA ALA A 44 -0.68 16.49 18.70
C ALA A 44 0.11 17.78 18.44
N GLN A 45 1.44 17.68 18.37
CA GLN A 45 2.33 18.78 17.98
C GLN A 45 2.10 19.20 16.52
N HIS A 46 2.05 18.23 15.60
CA HIS A 46 1.94 18.44 14.16
C HIS A 46 0.76 17.64 13.56
N PRO A 47 -0.50 18.08 13.77
CA PRO A 47 -1.68 17.33 13.35
C PRO A 47 -1.91 17.50 11.84
N TYR A 48 -1.09 16.83 11.04
CA TYR A 48 -1.05 16.99 9.58
C TYR A 48 -2.34 16.58 8.85
N LEU A 49 -3.29 15.93 9.53
CA LEU A 49 -4.60 15.57 8.96
C LEU A 49 -5.73 16.52 9.38
N LEU A 50 -5.46 17.55 10.19
CA LEU A 50 -6.49 18.39 10.80
C LEU A 50 -7.48 19.01 9.79
N GLY A 51 -6.94 19.42 8.64
CA GLY A 51 -7.66 20.05 7.53
C GLY A 51 -8.18 19.10 6.47
N ALA A 52 -7.86 17.82 6.56
CA ALA A 52 -8.33 16.83 5.60
C ALA A 52 -9.83 16.57 5.78
N PRO A 53 -10.59 16.36 4.69
CA PRO A 53 -12.01 16.05 4.75
C PRO A 53 -12.24 14.66 5.34
N ASP A 54 -13.40 14.44 5.97
CA ASP A 54 -13.74 13.19 6.66
C ASP A 54 -13.62 11.96 5.74
N GLU A 55 -14.09 12.07 4.49
CA GLU A 55 -13.98 11.01 3.47
C GLU A 55 -12.53 10.50 3.31
N ARG A 56 -11.55 11.41 3.34
CA ARG A 56 -10.12 11.09 3.17
C ARG A 56 -9.52 10.51 4.44
N ILE A 57 -9.97 10.93 5.62
CA ILE A 57 -9.60 10.31 6.90
C ILE A 57 -10.14 8.89 6.98
N ASP A 58 -11.40 8.68 6.57
CA ASP A 58 -12.08 7.39 6.60
C ASP A 58 -11.43 6.38 5.63
N GLU A 59 -11.09 6.82 4.42
CA GLU A 59 -10.32 6.01 3.46
C GLU A 59 -8.96 5.63 4.04
N ARG A 60 -8.24 6.61 4.59
CA ARG A 60 -6.94 6.39 5.24
C ARG A 60 -7.06 5.42 6.42
N PHE A 61 -8.13 5.51 7.21
CA PHE A 61 -8.40 4.58 8.31
C PHE A 61 -8.57 3.15 7.80
N CYS A 62 -9.40 2.95 6.76
CA CYS A 62 -9.55 1.63 6.14
C CYS A 62 -8.20 1.08 5.65
N ASN A 63 -7.41 1.91 4.98
CA ASN A 63 -6.08 1.54 4.47
C ASN A 63 -5.13 1.15 5.61
N VAL A 64 -4.98 1.96 6.66
CA VAL A 64 -4.11 1.64 7.80
C VAL A 64 -4.62 0.39 8.53
N PHE A 65 -5.93 0.27 8.75
CA PHE A 65 -6.52 -0.87 9.43
C PHE A 65 -6.20 -2.19 8.73
N GLN A 66 -6.29 -2.23 7.39
CA GLN A 66 -5.93 -3.42 6.61
C GLN A 66 -4.44 -3.78 6.67
N ASN A 67 -3.56 -2.79 6.88
CA ASN A 67 -2.12 -2.99 6.98
C ASN A 67 -1.66 -3.36 8.39
N VAL A 68 -2.44 -3.02 9.41
CA VAL A 68 -2.17 -3.41 10.80
C VAL A 68 -2.60 -4.84 11.09
N MET A 69 -3.55 -5.38 10.32
CA MET A 69 -4.11 -6.72 10.51
C MET A 69 -3.52 -7.73 9.51
N GLU A 70 -2.96 -8.82 10.02
CA GLU A 70 -2.37 -9.90 9.23
C GLU A 70 -3.07 -11.24 9.52
N LEU A 71 -3.21 -12.10 8.50
CA LEU A 71 -3.68 -13.46 8.66
C LEU A 71 -2.46 -14.39 8.84
N GLY A 72 -2.33 -14.97 10.03
CA GLY A 72 -1.26 -15.91 10.37
C GLY A 72 -1.42 -17.27 9.69
N ASP A 73 -0.34 -18.05 9.72
CA ASP A 73 -0.29 -19.45 9.28
C ASP A 73 -1.25 -20.35 10.08
N ASN A 74 -1.48 -20.03 11.34
CA ASN A 74 -2.45 -20.68 12.23
C ASN A 74 -3.92 -20.33 11.93
N GLY A 75 -4.19 -19.58 10.86
CA GLY A 75 -5.52 -19.14 10.47
C GLY A 75 -6.16 -18.13 11.42
N LYS A 76 -5.38 -17.44 12.26
CA LYS A 76 -5.88 -16.38 13.15
C LYS A 76 -5.45 -15.01 12.66
N ILE A 77 -6.28 -14.02 12.94
CA ILE A 77 -5.92 -12.63 12.71
C ILE A 77 -5.01 -12.15 13.85
N GLN A 78 -3.90 -11.54 13.48
CA GLN A 78 -2.92 -10.98 14.39
C GLN A 78 -2.56 -9.56 13.96
N LEU A 79 -1.99 -8.80 14.89
CA LEU A 79 -1.41 -7.51 14.58
C LEU A 79 -0.05 -7.70 13.92
N VAL A 80 0.29 -6.82 12.98
CA VAL A 80 1.65 -6.75 12.45
C VAL A 80 2.66 -6.48 13.57
N SER A 81 3.86 -7.03 13.43
CA SER A 81 4.93 -6.81 14.40
C SER A 81 5.30 -5.34 14.51
N LEU A 82 5.23 -4.79 15.74
CA LEU A 82 5.67 -3.43 16.08
C LEU A 82 7.14 -3.18 15.70
N HIS A 83 7.98 -4.22 15.73
CA HIS A 83 9.40 -4.09 15.39
C HIS A 83 9.63 -4.08 13.89
N ALA A 84 8.84 -4.84 13.13
CA ALA A 84 8.99 -4.93 11.68
C ALA A 84 8.31 -3.77 10.95
N ASN A 85 7.16 -3.30 11.44
CA ASN A 85 6.34 -2.29 10.77
C ASN A 85 5.82 -1.21 11.75
N PRO A 86 6.70 -0.45 12.42
CA PRO A 86 6.28 0.59 13.35
C PRO A 86 5.45 1.69 12.68
N GLU A 87 5.67 1.96 11.39
CA GLU A 87 5.01 3.04 10.64
C GLU A 87 3.47 2.91 10.57
N PHE A 88 2.93 1.70 10.45
CA PHE A 88 1.48 1.49 10.42
C PHE A 88 0.84 1.61 11.80
N MET A 89 1.54 1.20 12.85
CA MET A 89 1.07 1.34 14.23
C MET A 89 1.11 2.81 14.69
N GLU A 90 2.13 3.55 14.26
CA GLU A 90 2.20 5.00 14.41
C GLU A 90 1.05 5.67 13.66
N ALA A 91 0.87 5.37 12.37
CA ALA A 91 -0.21 5.94 11.56
C ALA A 91 -1.60 5.63 12.14
N PHE A 92 -1.80 4.42 12.66
CA PHE A 92 -3.04 4.03 13.35
C PHE A 92 -3.25 4.87 14.60
N THR A 93 -2.20 5.08 15.40
CA THR A 93 -2.24 5.94 16.59
C THR A 93 -2.57 7.39 16.23
N HIS A 94 -1.98 7.93 15.17
CA HIS A 94 -2.28 9.27 14.66
C HIS A 94 -3.75 9.40 14.24
N LEU A 95 -4.31 8.40 13.57
CA LEU A 95 -5.73 8.37 13.22
C LEU A 95 -6.64 8.34 14.46
N LEU A 96 -6.28 7.60 15.51
CA LEU A 96 -7.06 7.59 16.76
C LEU A 96 -7.07 8.96 17.44
N GLU A 97 -5.96 9.69 17.44
CA GLU A 97 -5.91 11.08 17.93
C GLU A 97 -6.72 12.01 17.02
N GLU A 98 -6.66 11.82 15.70
CA GLU A 98 -7.48 12.62 14.78
C GLU A 98 -8.99 12.42 15.02
N TYR A 99 -9.45 11.18 15.22
CA TYR A 99 -10.84 10.92 15.63
C TYR A 99 -11.14 11.44 17.04
N ALA A 100 -10.15 11.57 17.93
CA ALA A 100 -10.34 12.26 19.20
C ALA A 100 -10.70 13.72 19.00
N PHE A 101 -10.05 14.40 18.05
CA PHE A 101 -10.33 15.80 17.72
C PHE A 101 -11.64 15.99 16.94
N ARG A 102 -12.08 14.99 16.17
CA ARG A 102 -13.29 15.07 15.33
C ARG A 102 -14.57 14.62 16.03
N THR A 103 -14.52 13.46 16.67
CA THR A 103 -15.71 12.75 17.18
C THR A 103 -15.66 12.46 18.67
N GLY A 104 -14.63 12.94 19.38
CA GLY A 104 -14.48 12.74 20.82
C GLY A 104 -13.93 11.36 21.21
N GLY A 105 -13.26 10.67 20.29
CA GLY A 105 -12.30 9.61 20.67
C GLY A 105 -12.41 8.29 19.92
N ARG A 106 -13.39 8.11 19.02
CA ARG A 106 -13.56 6.83 18.30
C ARG A 106 -13.99 7.02 16.84
N PRO A 107 -13.41 6.23 15.93
CA PRO A 107 -13.92 6.12 14.57
C PRO A 107 -15.41 5.71 14.57
N PRO A 108 -16.22 6.19 13.61
CA PRO A 108 -17.61 5.79 13.49
C PRO A 108 -17.81 4.26 13.41
N PRO A 109 -18.85 3.67 14.04
CA PRO A 109 -19.05 2.21 14.03
C PRO A 109 -19.23 1.59 12.63
N ASN A 110 -19.88 2.32 11.72
CA ASN A 110 -20.03 1.93 10.32
C ASN A 110 -18.66 1.84 9.63
N LEU A 111 -17.77 2.79 9.88
CA LEU A 111 -16.42 2.78 9.33
C LEU A 111 -15.61 1.58 9.83
N ILE A 112 -15.65 1.29 11.13
CA ILE A 112 -14.98 0.11 11.71
C ILE A 112 -15.51 -1.18 11.05
N LYS A 113 -16.82 -1.26 10.83
CA LYS A 113 -17.45 -2.39 10.13
C LYS A 113 -16.96 -2.50 8.68
N CYS A 114 -16.84 -1.38 7.96
CA CYS A 114 -16.30 -1.33 6.60
C CYS A 114 -14.84 -1.77 6.56
N ALA A 115 -13.99 -1.23 7.42
CA ALA A 115 -12.56 -1.58 7.51
C ALA A 115 -12.34 -3.08 7.83
N GLY A 116 -13.21 -3.67 8.65
CA GLY A 116 -13.18 -5.09 8.99
C GLY A 116 -13.85 -6.03 7.99
N ALA A 117 -14.53 -5.52 6.95
CA ALA A 117 -15.26 -6.37 6.00
C ALA A 117 -14.36 -7.36 5.22
N PRO A 118 -13.16 -6.97 4.73
CA PRO A 118 -12.26 -7.91 4.05
C PRO A 118 -11.83 -9.08 4.93
N ILE A 119 -11.62 -8.83 6.23
CA ILE A 119 -11.21 -9.86 7.19
C ILE A 119 -12.25 -10.97 7.30
N LYS A 120 -13.54 -10.61 7.24
CA LYS A 120 -14.63 -11.60 7.32
C LYS A 120 -14.60 -12.57 6.14
N LYS A 121 -14.22 -12.09 4.94
CA LYS A 121 -14.12 -12.92 3.73
C LYS A 121 -13.16 -14.10 3.89
N TYR A 122 -12.13 -13.95 4.71
CA TYR A 122 -11.17 -15.04 4.97
C TYR A 122 -11.80 -16.25 5.66
N PHE A 123 -12.90 -16.06 6.38
CA PHE A 123 -13.53 -17.07 7.23
C PHE A 123 -14.92 -17.51 6.74
N GLU A 124 -15.42 -16.96 5.62
CA GLU A 124 -16.75 -17.29 5.09
C GLU A 124 -16.94 -18.80 4.85
N ASN A 125 -15.85 -19.49 4.47
CA ASN A 125 -15.84 -20.93 4.16
C ASN A 125 -14.99 -21.73 5.16
N GLY A 126 -14.98 -21.33 6.44
CA GLY A 126 -14.24 -21.99 7.50
C GLY A 126 -12.75 -21.61 7.51
N THR A 127 -11.86 -22.61 7.49
CA THR A 127 -10.40 -22.37 7.45
C THR A 127 -10.04 -21.51 6.24
N PRO A 128 -9.26 -20.43 6.39
CA PRO A 128 -8.89 -19.61 5.24
C PRO A 128 -8.19 -20.40 4.14
N ILE A 129 -8.53 -20.10 2.88
CA ILE A 129 -7.99 -20.83 1.72
C ILE A 129 -6.45 -20.78 1.67
N GLY A 130 -5.84 -19.67 2.06
CA GLY A 130 -4.39 -19.60 2.12
C GLY A 130 -3.76 -20.53 3.16
N VAL A 131 -4.42 -20.80 4.28
CA VAL A 131 -3.92 -21.80 5.26
C VAL A 131 -3.98 -23.20 4.65
N ARG A 132 -5.10 -23.56 4.00
CA ARG A 132 -5.24 -24.85 3.32
C ARG A 132 -4.27 -25.02 2.16
N MET A 133 -4.03 -23.96 1.39
CA MET A 133 -3.13 -23.97 0.22
C MET A 133 -1.69 -24.32 0.56
N PHE A 134 -1.23 -23.94 1.74
CA PHE A 134 0.14 -24.19 2.21
C PHE A 134 0.18 -25.22 3.35
N GLU A 135 -0.88 -25.98 3.56
CA GLU A 135 -0.91 -27.01 4.59
C GLU A 135 0.12 -28.10 4.29
N GLY A 136 1.04 -28.33 5.24
CA GLY A 136 2.16 -29.26 5.08
C GLY A 136 3.26 -28.81 4.10
N TYR A 137 3.15 -27.60 3.53
CA TYR A 137 4.20 -27.05 2.67
C TYR A 137 5.33 -26.43 3.51
N GLU A 138 6.54 -26.97 3.35
CA GLU A 138 7.73 -26.44 4.01
C GLU A 138 8.43 -25.42 3.09
N ALA A 139 8.27 -24.13 3.42
CA ALA A 139 8.90 -23.07 2.65
C ALA A 139 10.44 -23.15 2.74
N PRO A 140 11.18 -22.93 1.64
CA PRO A 140 12.63 -22.86 1.67
C PRO A 140 13.14 -21.79 2.66
N SER A 141 14.24 -22.06 3.34
CA SER A 141 14.90 -21.10 4.26
C SER A 141 15.62 -19.95 3.55
N ARG A 142 15.63 -19.95 2.22
CA ARG A 142 16.20 -18.91 1.34
C ARG A 142 15.13 -17.95 0.85
N PRO A 143 15.50 -16.75 0.36
CA PRO A 143 14.53 -15.83 -0.25
C PRO A 143 13.73 -16.50 -1.36
N ILE A 144 12.41 -16.32 -1.34
CA ILE A 144 11.47 -16.81 -2.33
C ILE A 144 10.69 -15.65 -2.94
N LEU A 145 10.01 -15.90 -4.05
CA LEU A 145 8.93 -15.04 -4.55
C LEU A 145 7.70 -15.90 -4.76
N VAL A 146 6.50 -15.34 -4.53
CA VAL A 146 5.25 -16.09 -4.68
C VAL A 146 4.33 -15.39 -5.68
N LYS A 147 3.82 -16.14 -6.65
CA LYS A 147 2.77 -15.68 -7.57
C LYS A 147 1.46 -16.35 -7.23
N TYR A 148 0.47 -15.58 -6.80
CA TYR A 148 -0.90 -16.05 -6.60
C TYR A 148 -1.73 -15.90 -7.88
N GLY A 149 -2.63 -16.84 -8.14
CA GLY A 149 -3.56 -16.76 -9.27
C GLY A 149 -4.39 -18.03 -9.46
N LYS A 150 -5.12 -18.09 -10.57
CA LYS A 150 -5.86 -19.30 -10.94
C LYS A 150 -4.92 -20.35 -11.54
N ARG A 151 -5.05 -21.61 -11.14
CA ARG A 151 -4.27 -22.76 -11.60
C ARG A 151 -4.21 -22.85 -13.12
N ARG A 152 -5.34 -22.63 -13.79
CA ARG A 152 -5.44 -22.64 -15.27
C ARG A 152 -4.47 -21.68 -15.96
N TYR A 153 -4.05 -20.61 -15.27
CA TYR A 153 -3.05 -19.65 -15.78
C TYR A 153 -1.64 -19.91 -15.25
N LEU A 154 -1.53 -20.39 -14.01
CA LEU A 154 -0.24 -20.66 -13.37
C LEU A 154 0.41 -21.96 -13.87
N GLU A 155 -0.35 -22.97 -14.23
CA GLU A 155 0.19 -24.25 -14.69
C GLU A 155 0.94 -24.12 -16.04
N PRO A 156 0.42 -23.41 -17.07
CA PRO A 156 1.21 -23.08 -18.27
C PRO A 156 2.44 -22.22 -17.99
N MET A 157 2.33 -21.26 -17.06
CA MET A 157 3.46 -20.43 -16.63
C MET A 157 4.59 -21.28 -16.04
N LEU A 158 4.26 -22.21 -15.13
CA LEU A 158 5.25 -23.11 -14.53
C LEU A 158 5.86 -24.06 -15.57
N GLN A 159 5.03 -24.77 -16.33
CA GLN A 159 5.49 -25.86 -17.19
C GLN A 159 6.21 -25.38 -18.43
N LYS A 160 5.72 -24.30 -19.06
CA LYS A 160 6.18 -23.83 -20.36
C LYS A 160 6.84 -22.45 -20.31
N GLY A 161 6.76 -21.73 -19.19
CA GLY A 161 7.25 -20.36 -19.08
C GLY A 161 6.35 -19.33 -19.75
N GLU A 162 5.08 -19.64 -20.00
CA GLU A 162 4.12 -18.75 -20.65
C GLU A 162 3.70 -17.62 -19.70
N LEU A 163 4.07 -16.39 -20.03
CA LEU A 163 3.80 -15.20 -19.21
C LEU A 163 3.06 -14.14 -20.00
N ARG A 164 2.10 -13.47 -19.35
CA ARG A 164 1.51 -12.24 -19.84
C ARG A 164 1.98 -11.08 -18.97
N LEU A 165 2.61 -10.08 -19.58
CA LEU A 165 2.90 -8.80 -18.96
C LEU A 165 1.81 -7.82 -19.38
N ALA A 166 1.05 -7.34 -18.39
CA ALA A 166 0.12 -6.24 -18.60
C ALA A 166 0.84 -4.90 -18.49
N ASN A 167 0.25 -3.88 -19.10
CA ASN A 167 0.66 -2.50 -18.93
C ASN A 167 0.04 -1.90 -17.67
N ALA A 168 0.71 -0.92 -17.08
CA ALA A 168 0.28 -0.24 -15.87
C ALA A 168 -1.13 0.35 -16.02
N GLY A 169 -1.45 0.91 -17.18
CA GLY A 169 -2.76 1.49 -17.47
C GLY A 169 -3.95 0.50 -17.37
N LEU A 170 -3.73 -0.80 -17.60
CA LEU A 170 -4.80 -1.81 -17.52
C LEU A 170 -5.31 -2.00 -16.09
N TYR A 171 -4.45 -1.82 -15.08
CA TYR A 171 -4.81 -2.10 -13.69
C TYR A 171 -5.81 -1.09 -13.08
N ASN A 172 -6.14 -0.01 -13.80
CA ASN A 172 -7.16 0.97 -13.37
C ASN A 172 -8.58 0.61 -13.85
N ASP A 173 -8.80 -0.56 -14.44
CA ASP A 173 -10.13 -1.00 -14.89
C ASP A 173 -11.03 -1.38 -13.69
N SER A 174 -12.27 -0.90 -13.68
CA SER A 174 -13.27 -1.18 -12.65
C SER A 174 -13.73 -2.64 -12.61
N GLY A 175 -13.42 -3.42 -13.63
CA GLY A 175 -13.68 -4.87 -13.69
C GLY A 175 -12.70 -5.73 -12.87
N PHE A 176 -11.60 -5.16 -12.36
CA PHE A 176 -10.65 -5.89 -11.50
C PHE A 176 -11.09 -5.93 -10.03
N LEU A 177 -10.65 -6.97 -9.30
CA LEU A 177 -10.80 -7.06 -7.85
C LEU A 177 -10.14 -5.85 -7.17
N ASP A 178 -10.68 -5.39 -6.04
CA ASP A 178 -10.12 -4.23 -5.33
C ASP A 178 -8.63 -4.37 -4.98
N ALA A 179 -8.13 -5.60 -4.73
CA ALA A 179 -6.72 -5.88 -4.48
C ALA A 179 -5.82 -5.74 -5.73
N VAL A 180 -6.41 -5.80 -6.92
CA VAL A 180 -5.76 -5.70 -8.23
C VAL A 180 -5.94 -4.29 -8.83
N ARG A 181 -7.06 -3.62 -8.54
CA ARG A 181 -7.35 -2.28 -9.06
C ARG A 181 -6.40 -1.28 -8.42
N ASP A 182 -5.53 -0.67 -9.23
CA ASP A 182 -4.60 0.38 -8.81
C ASP A 182 -4.35 1.34 -9.98
N ASP A 183 -4.27 2.64 -9.69
CA ASP A 183 -3.84 3.63 -10.67
C ASP A 183 -2.32 3.63 -10.72
N GLU A 184 -1.79 2.64 -11.42
CA GLU A 184 -0.35 2.41 -11.51
C GLU A 184 0.42 3.52 -12.24
N THR A 185 -0.27 4.51 -12.81
CA THR A 185 0.31 5.64 -13.58
C THR A 185 0.22 6.98 -12.87
N ARG A 186 -0.46 7.03 -11.72
CA ARG A 186 -0.62 8.25 -10.92
C ARG A 186 -0.29 8.02 -9.46
N ARG A 187 0.37 8.98 -8.85
CA ARG A 187 0.65 8.99 -7.40
C ARG A 187 0.15 10.32 -6.86
N THR A 188 -0.77 10.27 -5.91
CA THR A 188 -1.36 11.48 -5.32
C THR A 188 -0.73 11.76 -3.97
N PHE A 189 -0.34 13.01 -3.74
CA PHE A 189 0.11 13.53 -2.45
C PHE A 189 -0.79 14.67 -2.00
N PHE A 190 -0.86 14.91 -0.69
CA PHE A 190 -1.68 15.96 -0.11
C PHE A 190 -0.81 16.87 0.76
N LEU A 191 -0.62 18.12 0.38
CA LEU A 191 0.06 19.10 1.24
C LEU A 191 -0.94 19.70 2.22
N PRO A 192 -0.77 19.50 3.54
CA PRO A 192 -1.67 20.06 4.54
C PRO A 192 -1.69 21.59 4.47
N THR A 193 -2.88 22.19 4.45
CA THR A 193 -3.05 23.66 4.37
C THR A 193 -3.57 24.28 5.67
N TYR A 194 -3.75 23.48 6.73
CA TYR A 194 -4.45 23.93 7.93
C TYR A 194 -3.75 25.11 8.62
N HIS A 195 -2.41 25.19 8.58
CA HIS A 195 -1.65 26.29 9.17
C HIS A 195 -1.96 27.60 8.46
N GLU A 196 -1.76 27.63 7.14
CA GLU A 196 -1.96 28.81 6.33
C GLU A 196 -3.44 29.24 6.33
N ARG A 197 -4.38 28.29 6.36
CA ARG A 197 -5.82 28.56 6.48
C ARG A 197 -6.20 29.19 7.83
N LEU A 198 -5.61 28.73 8.93
CA LEU A 198 -5.79 29.34 10.25
C LEU A 198 -5.22 30.76 10.33
N GLU A 199 -4.20 31.06 9.53
CA GLU A 199 -3.63 32.40 9.36
C GLU A 199 -4.42 33.29 8.39
N GLY A 200 -5.50 32.78 7.78
CA GLY A 200 -6.31 33.50 6.81
C GLY A 200 -5.66 33.63 5.42
N LYS A 201 -4.62 32.85 5.13
CA LYS A 201 -4.02 32.78 3.79
C LYS A 201 -4.87 31.89 2.89
N THR A 202 -4.85 32.21 1.59
CA THR A 202 -5.54 31.48 0.51
C THR A 202 -4.58 30.79 -0.46
N HIS A 203 -3.30 30.79 -0.13
CA HIS A 203 -2.24 30.20 -0.94
C HIS A 203 -1.11 29.68 -0.08
N LEU A 204 -0.46 28.61 -0.54
CA LEU A 204 0.83 28.18 -0.02
C LEU A 204 1.94 28.57 -0.99
N GLU A 205 3.14 28.79 -0.45
CA GLU A 205 4.35 28.89 -1.26
C GLU A 205 5.02 27.52 -1.34
N PHE A 206 5.06 26.95 -2.54
CA PHE A 206 5.69 25.65 -2.80
C PHE A 206 6.66 25.78 -3.98
N GLN A 207 7.92 25.43 -3.74
CA GLN A 207 9.00 25.54 -4.75
C GLN A 207 9.06 26.94 -5.41
N GLY A 208 8.85 28.00 -4.63
CA GLY A 208 8.86 29.38 -5.12
C GLY A 208 7.63 29.78 -5.94
N LYS A 209 6.60 28.94 -6.01
CA LYS A 209 5.32 29.24 -6.68
C LYS A 209 4.21 29.37 -5.66
N LYS A 210 3.32 30.34 -5.87
CA LYS A 210 2.08 30.48 -5.11
C LYS A 210 1.05 29.51 -5.66
N GLN A 211 0.67 28.54 -4.85
CA GLN A 211 -0.38 27.59 -5.16
C GLN A 211 -1.62 27.98 -4.35
N ALA A 212 -2.67 28.44 -5.05
CA ALA A 212 -3.95 28.73 -4.42
C ALA A 212 -4.61 27.44 -3.92
N TYR A 213 -5.33 27.53 -2.81
CA TYR A 213 -6.15 26.47 -2.27
C TYR A 213 -7.47 27.05 -1.76
N ASP A 214 -8.52 26.22 -1.76
CA ASP A 214 -9.80 26.53 -1.13
C ASP A 214 -9.81 25.98 0.32
N ASP A 215 -10.95 25.51 0.81
CA ASP A 215 -11.09 24.87 2.11
C ASP A 215 -10.61 23.39 2.18
N ASP A 216 -9.55 23.05 1.46
CA ASP A 216 -8.94 21.69 1.44
C ASP A 216 -7.41 21.77 1.33
N ASP A 217 -6.77 20.62 1.54
CA ASP A 217 -5.34 20.40 1.29
C ASP A 217 -5.02 20.51 -0.20
N VAL A 218 -3.78 20.85 -0.54
CA VAL A 218 -3.34 20.88 -1.94
C VAL A 218 -3.04 19.48 -2.44
N VAL A 219 -3.74 19.07 -3.49
CA VAL A 219 -3.56 17.78 -4.16
C VAL A 219 -2.45 17.91 -5.20
N LEU A 220 -1.38 17.13 -5.04
CA LEU A 220 -0.26 17.04 -5.98
C LEU A 220 -0.28 15.70 -6.71
N PRO A 221 -0.77 15.65 -7.95
CA PRO A 221 -0.69 14.44 -8.78
C PRO A 221 0.70 14.34 -9.44
N LEU A 222 1.35 13.20 -9.27
CA LEU A 222 2.52 12.78 -10.04
C LEU A 222 2.04 11.77 -11.09
N VAL A 223 2.12 12.15 -12.36
CA VAL A 223 1.69 11.32 -13.51
C VAL A 223 2.91 10.87 -14.30
N PHE A 224 2.90 9.62 -14.74
CA PHE A 224 4.00 9.04 -15.52
C PHE A 224 3.47 8.20 -16.68
N GLY A 225 4.34 8.00 -17.67
CA GLY A 225 4.03 7.19 -18.85
C GLY A 225 3.82 5.72 -18.50
N ASP A 226 3.18 5.01 -19.42
CA ASP A 226 2.85 3.59 -19.26
C ASP A 226 4.12 2.71 -19.29
N TYR A 227 4.06 1.57 -18.62
CA TYR A 227 5.16 0.62 -18.48
C TYR A 227 4.61 -0.79 -18.28
N TYR A 228 5.43 -1.81 -18.55
CA TYR A 228 5.07 -3.19 -18.21
C TYR A 228 5.49 -3.50 -16.79
N LEU A 229 4.66 -4.26 -16.07
CA LEU A 229 4.99 -4.74 -14.75
C LEU A 229 4.60 -6.20 -14.56
N PHE A 230 5.39 -6.89 -13.72
CA PHE A 230 5.10 -8.22 -13.22
C PHE A 230 5.21 -8.22 -11.69
N SER A 231 4.06 -8.43 -11.04
CA SER A 231 3.93 -8.38 -9.58
C SER A 231 3.98 -9.76 -8.95
N LEU A 232 4.74 -9.86 -7.86
CA LEU A 232 4.96 -11.04 -7.02
C LEU A 232 4.87 -10.63 -5.55
N CYS A 233 4.72 -11.57 -4.64
CA CYS A 233 4.89 -11.37 -3.20
C CYS A 233 6.30 -11.80 -2.76
N GLU A 234 6.89 -11.12 -1.78
CA GLU A 234 8.23 -11.44 -1.25
C GLU A 234 8.28 -12.71 -0.39
N SER A 235 7.13 -13.18 0.07
CA SER A 235 7.00 -14.37 0.91
C SER A 235 5.57 -14.92 0.84
N ILE A 236 5.31 -16.02 1.55
CA ILE A 236 3.97 -16.60 1.64
C ILE A 236 3.10 -15.75 2.55
N HIS A 237 1.97 -15.28 2.03
CA HIS A 237 0.97 -14.52 2.77
C HIS A 237 -0.40 -15.19 2.66
N HIS A 238 -0.92 -15.68 3.78
CA HIS A 238 -2.12 -16.52 3.83
C HIS A 238 -3.42 -15.80 3.46
N ARG A 239 -3.43 -14.45 3.44
CA ARG A 239 -4.58 -13.67 2.96
C ARG A 239 -4.64 -13.51 1.44
N MET A 240 -3.48 -13.59 0.76
CA MET A 240 -3.38 -13.31 -0.69
C MET A 240 -4.27 -14.23 -1.52
N PRO A 241 -4.42 -15.53 -1.20
CA PRO A 241 -5.34 -16.39 -1.92
C PRO A 241 -6.79 -15.90 -1.94
N THR A 242 -7.31 -15.38 -0.83
CA THR A 242 -8.65 -14.79 -0.82
C THR A 242 -8.69 -13.42 -1.52
N ASP A 243 -7.70 -12.56 -1.26
CA ASP A 243 -7.67 -11.19 -1.81
C ASP A 243 -7.56 -11.19 -3.36
N PHE A 244 -6.87 -12.19 -3.94
CA PHE A 244 -6.71 -12.35 -5.39
C PHE A 244 -7.63 -13.39 -6.02
N ASP A 245 -8.56 -13.98 -5.26
CA ASP A 245 -9.38 -15.11 -5.70
C ASP A 245 -8.50 -16.22 -6.34
N ALA A 246 -7.39 -16.58 -5.70
CA ALA A 246 -6.45 -17.57 -6.20
C ALA A 246 -6.76 -18.96 -5.64
N ASP A 247 -6.71 -19.97 -6.51
CA ASP A 247 -6.79 -21.39 -6.17
C ASP A 247 -5.42 -22.09 -6.28
N ALA A 248 -4.39 -21.37 -6.73
CA ALA A 248 -3.02 -21.84 -6.78
C ALA A 248 -1.99 -20.73 -6.52
N ALA A 249 -0.78 -21.14 -6.17
CA ALA A 249 0.38 -20.27 -6.09
C ALA A 249 1.63 -20.95 -6.68
N ILE A 250 2.47 -20.18 -7.37
CA ILE A 250 3.83 -20.62 -7.74
C ILE A 250 4.80 -20.05 -6.71
N VAL A 251 5.57 -20.92 -6.06
CA VAL A 251 6.68 -20.56 -5.18
C VAL A 251 7.99 -20.65 -5.97
N ILE A 252 8.62 -19.50 -6.17
CA ILE A 252 9.87 -19.34 -6.93
C ILE A 252 11.02 -19.32 -5.94
N HIS A 253 11.79 -20.41 -5.89
CA HIS A 253 12.87 -20.59 -4.93
C HIS A 253 14.24 -20.10 -5.44
N ASN A 254 14.34 -19.69 -6.70
CA ASN A 254 15.48 -18.91 -7.22
C ASN A 254 15.00 -17.59 -7.85
N PRO A 255 14.75 -16.55 -7.02
CA PRO A 255 14.29 -15.25 -7.50
C PRO A 255 15.20 -14.60 -8.54
N GLU A 256 16.53 -14.79 -8.42
CA GLU A 256 17.50 -14.20 -9.35
C GLU A 256 17.42 -14.84 -10.73
N LEU A 257 17.35 -16.17 -10.79
CA LEU A 257 17.20 -16.88 -12.06
C LEU A 257 15.88 -16.51 -12.76
N PHE A 258 14.78 -16.43 -12.01
CA PHE A 258 13.50 -15.98 -12.56
C PHE A 258 13.60 -14.57 -13.17
N LYS A 259 14.15 -13.60 -12.41
CA LYS A 259 14.35 -12.23 -12.89
C LYS A 259 15.23 -12.19 -14.13
N GLN A 260 16.34 -12.94 -14.14
CA GLN A 260 17.24 -13.02 -15.29
C GLN A 260 16.53 -13.55 -16.54
N ARG A 261 15.77 -14.66 -16.45
CA ARG A 261 15.03 -15.22 -17.58
C ARG A 261 13.94 -14.27 -18.08
N LEU A 262 13.14 -13.71 -17.17
CA LEU A 262 12.08 -12.75 -17.52
C LEU A 262 12.66 -11.50 -18.21
N ILE A 263 13.68 -10.89 -17.60
CA ILE A 263 14.30 -9.67 -18.14
C ILE A 263 15.01 -9.96 -19.46
N GLY A 264 15.78 -11.04 -19.54
CA GLY A 264 16.50 -11.43 -20.74
C GLY A 264 15.57 -11.68 -21.92
N THR A 265 14.51 -12.46 -21.72
CA THR A 265 13.50 -12.74 -22.77
C THR A 265 12.79 -11.47 -23.20
N PHE A 266 12.42 -10.58 -22.27
CA PHE A 266 11.76 -9.32 -22.63
C PHE A 266 12.68 -8.43 -23.48
N LEU A 267 13.93 -8.21 -23.03
CA LEU A 267 14.86 -7.32 -23.72
C LEU A 267 15.31 -7.87 -25.08
N ALA A 268 15.31 -9.18 -25.27
CA ALA A 268 15.52 -9.79 -26.58
C ALA A 268 14.42 -9.42 -27.60
N GLN A 269 13.18 -9.22 -27.16
CA GLN A 269 12.06 -8.80 -28.02
C GLN A 269 11.90 -7.26 -28.09
N ARG A 270 12.36 -6.53 -27.07
CA ARG A 270 12.16 -5.09 -26.87
C ARG A 270 13.43 -4.44 -26.26
N PRO A 271 14.52 -4.26 -27.04
CA PRO A 271 15.80 -3.76 -26.54
C PRO A 271 15.81 -2.27 -26.15
N ASP A 272 14.76 -1.55 -26.51
CA ASP A 272 14.49 -0.13 -26.28
C ASP A 272 13.85 0.17 -24.91
N PHE A 273 13.74 -0.84 -24.05
CA PHE A 273 13.27 -0.72 -22.67
C PHE A 273 14.43 -0.79 -21.67
N VAL A 274 14.16 -0.33 -20.44
CA VAL A 274 15.06 -0.41 -19.30
C VAL A 274 14.36 -1.21 -18.20
N PRO A 275 14.98 -2.30 -17.71
CA PRO A 275 14.41 -3.07 -16.61
C PRO A 275 14.68 -2.38 -15.27
N ALA A 276 13.74 -2.54 -14.33
CA ALA A 276 13.95 -2.29 -12.91
C ALA A 276 13.28 -3.42 -12.13
N ALA A 277 13.90 -3.91 -11.07
CA ALA A 277 13.31 -4.96 -10.25
C ALA A 277 13.61 -4.72 -8.77
N GLY A 278 12.62 -4.92 -7.92
CA GLY A 278 12.79 -4.70 -6.49
C GLY A 278 11.49 -4.77 -5.70
N ARG A 279 11.64 -4.67 -4.38
CA ARG A 279 10.53 -4.53 -3.44
C ARG A 279 9.84 -3.19 -3.69
N VAL A 280 8.53 -3.20 -3.63
CA VAL A 280 7.71 -1.99 -3.75
C VAL A 280 7.91 -1.12 -2.51
N ILE A 281 8.11 0.17 -2.75
CA ILE A 281 8.16 1.20 -1.72
C ILE A 281 6.72 1.71 -1.52
N TYR A 282 6.16 1.45 -0.36
CA TYR A 282 4.84 1.92 0.00
C TYR A 282 4.92 3.35 0.53
N TYR A 283 4.22 4.27 -0.13
CA TYR A 283 4.21 5.68 0.25
C TYR A 283 2.87 6.08 0.85
N ASP A 284 2.96 6.84 1.92
CA ASP A 284 1.87 7.58 2.52
C ASP A 284 1.69 8.95 1.83
N PRO A 285 0.54 9.23 1.18
CA PRO A 285 0.25 10.51 0.52
C PRO A 285 0.46 11.77 1.37
N TYR A 286 0.41 11.62 2.70
CA TYR A 286 0.51 12.73 3.65
C TYR A 286 1.91 12.87 4.28
N ARG A 287 2.76 11.85 4.20
CA ARG A 287 4.03 11.80 4.95
C ARG A 287 5.26 11.60 4.06
N ASP A 288 5.09 10.91 2.93
CA ASP A 288 6.21 10.23 2.24
C ASP A 288 6.59 10.88 0.89
N TYR A 289 6.56 12.21 0.80
CA TYR A 289 6.80 12.96 -0.45
C TYR A 289 8.16 12.69 -1.12
N THR A 290 9.14 12.17 -0.36
CA THR A 290 10.51 11.91 -0.83
C THR A 290 10.93 10.44 -0.70
N LYS A 291 10.01 9.52 -0.36
CA LYS A 291 10.35 8.14 0.03
C LYS A 291 10.85 7.29 -1.15
N PHE A 292 10.53 7.67 -2.38
CA PHE A 292 10.94 6.94 -3.58
C PHE A 292 11.51 7.87 -4.67
N ARG A 293 12.40 7.30 -5.48
CA ARG A 293 12.95 7.94 -6.70
C ARG A 293 12.45 7.30 -7.98
N GLU A 294 12.01 6.04 -7.92
CA GLU A 294 11.52 5.25 -9.04
C GLU A 294 10.01 5.02 -8.87
N PRO A 295 9.14 5.86 -9.49
CA PRO A 295 7.70 5.81 -9.25
C PRO A 295 7.04 4.46 -9.58
N MET A 296 7.62 3.72 -10.54
CA MET A 296 7.13 2.40 -10.97
C MET A 296 7.32 1.30 -9.90
N LEU A 297 8.25 1.53 -8.97
CA LEU A 297 8.46 0.69 -7.79
C LEU A 297 7.83 1.30 -6.54
N ALA A 298 6.98 2.31 -6.67
CA ALA A 298 6.23 2.89 -5.58
C ALA A 298 4.75 2.56 -5.70
N LYS A 299 4.08 2.32 -4.58
CA LYS A 299 2.63 2.03 -4.54
C LYS A 299 1.99 2.71 -3.34
N HIS A 300 0.71 3.03 -3.44
CA HIS A 300 -0.04 3.59 -2.33
C HIS A 300 0.02 2.65 -1.11
N PHE A 301 0.27 3.20 0.09
CA PHE A 301 0.45 2.38 1.30
C PHE A 301 -0.76 1.52 1.65
N GLY A 302 -1.96 1.87 1.16
CA GLY A 302 -3.16 1.04 1.31
C GLY A 302 -2.96 -0.42 0.87
N TYR A 303 -2.02 -0.67 -0.04
CA TYR A 303 -1.68 -2.01 -0.54
C TYR A 303 -0.42 -2.62 0.11
N ALA A 304 0.11 -2.05 1.19
CA ALA A 304 1.38 -2.50 1.78
C ALA A 304 1.35 -3.93 2.32
N TYR A 305 0.17 -4.42 2.73
CA TYR A 305 -0.07 -5.79 3.16
C TYR A 305 0.23 -6.82 2.07
N GLN A 306 0.35 -6.42 0.79
CA GLN A 306 0.69 -7.30 -0.32
C GLN A 306 2.19 -7.64 -0.37
N LYS A 307 3.05 -6.83 0.28
CA LYS A 307 4.52 -7.01 0.33
C LYS A 307 5.09 -7.36 -1.05
N GLU A 308 4.77 -6.49 -2.01
CA GLU A 308 4.92 -6.71 -3.43
C GLU A 308 6.38 -6.55 -3.87
N VAL A 309 6.82 -7.41 -4.77
CA VAL A 309 8.06 -7.31 -5.54
C VAL A 309 7.67 -7.18 -7.01
N ARG A 310 8.22 -6.17 -7.69
CA ARG A 310 7.96 -5.91 -9.10
C ARG A 310 9.17 -6.19 -9.95
N VAL A 311 8.91 -6.68 -11.15
CA VAL A 311 9.80 -6.54 -12.30
C VAL A 311 9.11 -5.60 -13.29
N VAL A 312 9.74 -4.47 -13.56
CA VAL A 312 9.23 -3.37 -14.38
C VAL A 312 10.06 -3.25 -15.65
N MET A 313 9.40 -2.99 -16.78
CA MET A 313 10.03 -2.59 -18.03
C MET A 313 9.49 -1.24 -18.46
N ARG A 314 10.35 -0.21 -18.41
CA ARG A 314 9.98 1.15 -18.84
C ARG A 314 10.63 1.48 -20.19
N PRO A 315 9.93 2.20 -21.09
CA PRO A 315 10.53 2.62 -22.34
C PRO A 315 11.67 3.62 -22.08
N LYS A 316 12.76 3.56 -22.87
CA LYS A 316 13.88 4.52 -22.78
C LYS A 316 13.44 5.95 -23.10
N ARG A 317 12.45 6.10 -23.98
CA ARG A 317 11.81 7.37 -24.32
C ARG A 317 10.40 7.37 -23.77
N GLN A 318 10.03 8.40 -23.02
CA GLN A 318 8.67 8.52 -22.50
C GLN A 318 7.67 8.57 -23.67
N SER A 319 6.69 7.68 -23.60
CA SER A 319 5.50 7.68 -24.43
C SER A 319 4.29 7.68 -23.51
N PHE A 320 3.28 8.48 -23.85
CA PHE A 320 1.99 8.48 -23.17
C PHE A 320 0.94 7.65 -23.93
N LEU A 321 1.35 6.95 -24.99
CA LEU A 321 0.47 6.02 -25.68
C LEU A 321 0.31 4.74 -24.83
N PRO A 322 -0.91 4.17 -24.74
CA PRO A 322 -1.14 2.91 -24.05
C PRO A 322 -0.29 1.79 -24.65
N LEU A 323 0.32 0.98 -23.79
CA LEU A 323 1.04 -0.21 -24.21
C LEU A 323 0.09 -1.41 -24.31
N GLU A 324 0.16 -2.17 -25.39
CA GLU A 324 -0.57 -3.43 -25.50
C GLU A 324 0.10 -4.51 -24.64
N PRO A 325 -0.67 -5.42 -24.00
CA PRO A 325 -0.09 -6.55 -23.26
C PRO A 325 0.83 -7.40 -24.14
N ILE A 326 1.92 -7.89 -23.56
CA ILE A 326 2.88 -8.75 -24.26
C ILE A 326 2.88 -10.15 -23.65
N PHE A 327 3.04 -11.15 -24.52
CA PHE A 327 3.16 -12.55 -24.15
C PHE A 327 4.61 -13.00 -24.35
N LEU A 328 5.19 -13.60 -23.32
CA LEU A 328 6.55 -14.10 -23.30
C LEU A 328 6.57 -15.60 -23.06
N ASN A 329 7.61 -16.25 -23.55
CA ASN A 329 7.99 -17.60 -23.14
C ASN A 329 9.39 -17.55 -22.53
N ILE A 330 9.51 -17.79 -21.22
CA ILE A 330 10.78 -17.77 -20.48
C ILE A 330 11.39 -19.16 -20.28
N GLY A 331 10.84 -20.18 -20.94
CA GLY A 331 11.15 -21.58 -20.72
C GLY A 331 10.53 -22.12 -19.42
N SER A 332 10.55 -23.45 -19.28
CA SER A 332 10.04 -24.12 -18.09
C SER A 332 10.67 -23.57 -16.81
N MET A 333 9.85 -23.41 -15.77
CA MET A 333 10.26 -22.91 -14.46
C MET A 333 10.47 -24.05 -13.45
N SER A 334 10.23 -25.31 -13.84
CA SER A 334 10.22 -26.48 -12.95
C SER A 334 11.57 -26.77 -12.27
N ASP A 335 12.67 -26.19 -12.75
CA ASP A 335 14.01 -26.28 -12.14
C ASP A 335 14.23 -25.25 -11.01
N TYR A 336 13.38 -24.21 -10.91
CA TYR A 336 13.52 -23.17 -9.90
C TYR A 336 12.23 -22.69 -9.22
N ALA A 337 11.12 -23.35 -9.49
CA ALA A 337 9.82 -23.03 -8.92
C ALA A 337 8.95 -24.28 -8.81
N GLU A 338 7.99 -24.22 -7.90
CA GLU A 338 6.99 -25.26 -7.68
C GLU A 338 5.61 -24.63 -7.53
N MET A 339 4.55 -25.42 -7.69
CA MET A 339 3.17 -24.96 -7.53
C MET A 339 2.50 -25.66 -6.36
N VAL A 340 1.80 -24.88 -5.56
CA VAL A 340 0.84 -25.35 -4.54
C VAL A 340 -0.57 -24.94 -4.97
N ALA A 341 -1.57 -25.76 -4.65
CA ALA A 341 -2.96 -25.53 -5.03
C ALA A 341 -3.90 -26.18 -4.02
N VAL A 342 -5.17 -25.73 -4.01
CA VAL A 342 -6.26 -26.30 -3.20
C VAL A 342 -7.24 -27.05 -4.07
#